data_AF-A0A4Q6BAL7-F1
#
_entry.id   AF-A0A4Q6BAL7-F1
#
_cell.length_a   1.000
_cell.length_b   1.000
_cell.length_c   1.000
_cell.angle_alpha   90.00
_cell.angle_beta   90.00
_cell.angle_gamma   90.00
#
_symmetry.space_group_name_H-M   'P 1'
#
loop_
_entity.id
_entity.type
_entity.pdbx_description
1 polymer ?
#
loop_
_entity_poly.entity_id
_entity_poly.type
_entity_poly.pdbx_seq_one_letter_code
_entity_poly.pdbx_strand_id
1 'polypeptide(L)'
;MNDELRSRPASTTLVSTPSPLSGAGQVDVEGELPPGLQELREARRAWKRGPVSRAEWKVPTRVGRFSTEGGLDLASLGTPLDGVTDYLR
;
A
#
# COMPACT_ATOMS: atom_id res chain seq x y z
N MET A 1 -45.77 -3.93 -26.33
CA MET A 1 -46.36 -3.52 -25.05
C MET A 1 -46.16 -4.66 -24.07
N ASN A 2 -45.63 -4.33 -22.89
CA ASN A 2 -45.49 -5.14 -21.67
C ASN A 2 -44.26 -6.08 -21.72
N ASP A 3 -43.10 -5.72 -21.15
CA ASP A 3 -42.80 -5.21 -19.79
C ASP A 3 -43.20 -6.23 -18.72
N GLU A 4 -42.21 -7.00 -18.24
CA GLU A 4 -42.19 -7.62 -16.90
C GLU A 4 -40.79 -8.23 -16.63
N LEU A 5 -39.77 -7.38 -16.63
CA LEU A 5 -38.51 -7.64 -15.94
C LEU A 5 -38.63 -7.08 -14.53
N ARG A 6 -39.08 -7.88 -13.56
CA ARG A 6 -38.92 -7.59 -12.12
C ARG A 6 -39.33 -8.81 -11.30
N SER A 7 -38.33 -9.54 -10.78
CA SER A 7 -38.31 -9.96 -9.36
C SER A 7 -37.16 -10.93 -9.13
N ARG A 8 -36.01 -10.43 -8.69
CA ARG A 8 -35.14 -11.13 -7.74
C ARG A 8 -34.56 -10.08 -6.79
N PRO A 9 -34.79 -10.16 -5.48
CA PRO A 9 -34.16 -9.26 -4.53
C PRO A 9 -32.69 -9.67 -4.36
N ALA A 10 -31.77 -8.79 -4.76
CA ALA A 10 -30.38 -8.95 -4.38
C ALA A 10 -30.25 -8.54 -2.90
N SER A 11 -30.33 -9.53 -2.00
CA SER A 11 -29.85 -9.40 -0.63
C SER A 11 -28.37 -9.03 -0.68
N THR A 12 -28.08 -7.74 -0.60
CA THR A 12 -26.71 -7.24 -0.47
C THR A 12 -26.33 -7.40 0.99
N THR A 13 -25.70 -8.54 1.32
CA THR A 13 -24.97 -8.68 2.57
C THR A 13 -23.82 -7.68 2.54
N LEU A 14 -23.95 -6.59 3.31
CA LEU A 14 -22.83 -5.72 3.61
C LEU A 14 -21.84 -6.53 4.46
N VAL A 15 -20.83 -7.12 3.82
CA VAL A 15 -19.66 -7.65 4.52
C VAL A 15 -18.95 -6.45 5.12
N SER A 16 -19.18 -6.22 6.41
CA SER A 16 -18.38 -5.32 7.23
C SER A 16 -16.98 -5.93 7.34
N THR A 17 -16.07 -5.50 6.46
CA THR A 17 -14.66 -5.82 6.57
C THR A 17 -14.11 -5.09 7.80
N PRO A 18 -13.51 -5.78 8.79
CA PRO A 18 -12.81 -5.07 9.86
C PRO A 18 -11.63 -4.30 9.26
N SER A 19 -11.60 -2.99 9.50
CA SER A 19 -10.47 -2.14 9.13
C SER A 19 -9.20 -2.65 9.81
N PRO A 20 -8.14 -3.01 9.07
CA PRO A 20 -6.84 -3.31 9.65
C PRO A 20 -6.08 -2.02 9.95
N LEU A 21 -6.69 -1.11 10.71
CA LEU A 21 -6.02 0.04 11.32
C LEU A 21 -5.97 -0.18 12.83
N SER A 22 -5.47 -1.35 13.23
CA SER A 22 -4.99 -1.61 14.58
C SER A 22 -3.58 -2.17 14.43
N GLY A 23 -2.65 -1.25 14.21
CA GLY A 23 -1.28 -1.51 13.79
C GLY A 23 -0.66 -0.28 13.13
N ALA A 24 -1.07 0.93 13.52
CA ALA A 24 -0.20 2.07 13.33
C ALA A 24 1.00 1.80 14.24
N GLY A 25 2.07 1.25 13.65
CA GLY A 25 3.32 1.01 14.34
C GLY A 25 3.71 2.31 15.03
N GLN A 26 3.78 2.25 16.35
CA GLN A 26 4.28 3.33 17.17
C GLN A 26 5.66 3.71 16.60
N VAL A 27 5.81 4.95 16.15
CA VAL A 27 7.10 5.46 15.70
C VAL A 27 7.83 5.85 16.97
N ASP A 28 8.38 4.85 17.66
CA ASP A 28 9.19 5.09 18.84
C ASP A 28 10.51 5.76 18.41
N VAL A 29 10.77 6.91 19.04
CA VAL A 29 12.01 7.68 19.21
C VAL A 29 13.07 7.60 18.09
N GLU A 30 13.49 8.78 17.60
CA GLU A 30 14.63 8.95 16.69
C GLU A 30 15.83 8.07 17.10
N GLY A 31 16.15 7.07 16.27
CA GLY A 31 17.32 6.21 16.43
C GLY A 31 17.01 4.76 16.82
N GLU A 32 15.79 4.42 17.26
CA GLU A 32 15.40 3.03 17.48
C GLU A 32 14.89 2.41 16.17
N LEU A 33 15.57 1.36 15.69
CA LEU A 33 15.11 0.63 14.51
C LEU A 33 13.83 -0.12 14.88
N PRO A 34 12.70 0.11 14.18
CA PRO A 34 11.46 -0.55 14.54
C PRO A 34 11.65 -2.08 14.45
N PRO A 35 11.18 -2.86 15.45
CA PRO A 35 11.27 -4.30 15.38
C PRO A 35 10.55 -4.81 14.12
N GLY A 36 11.01 -5.93 13.55
CA GLY A 36 10.37 -6.53 12.38
C GLY A 36 10.76 -5.93 11.01
N LEU A 37 11.90 -5.24 10.88
CA LEU A 37 12.34 -4.72 9.57
C LEU A 37 12.46 -5.79 8.47
N GLN A 38 12.85 -7.02 8.82
CA GLN A 38 12.92 -8.11 7.84
C GLN A 38 11.53 -8.51 7.35
N GLU A 39 10.58 -8.66 8.27
CA GLU A 39 9.18 -8.93 7.95
C GLU A 39 8.60 -7.81 7.08
N LEU A 40 8.92 -6.56 7.39
CA LEU A 40 8.51 -5.40 6.60
C LEU A 40 9.11 -5.41 5.18
N ARG A 41 10.37 -5.85 5.02
CA ARG A 41 11.00 -6.02 3.69
C ARG A 41 10.28 -7.10 2.89
N GLU A 42 9.95 -8.21 3.51
CA GLU A 42 9.22 -9.31 2.88
C GLU A 42 7.81 -8.89 2.50
N ALA A 43 7.08 -8.23 3.40
CA ALA A 43 5.76 -7.67 3.16
C ALA A 43 5.78 -6.67 1.99
N ARG A 44 6.76 -5.76 1.94
CA ARG A 44 6.93 -4.81 0.83
C ARG A 44 7.17 -5.53 -0.50
N ARG A 45 7.99 -6.59 -0.52
CA ARG A 45 8.23 -7.40 -1.73
C ARG A 45 6.99 -8.17 -2.17
N ALA A 46 6.22 -8.71 -1.24
CA ALA A 46 4.97 -9.42 -1.53
C ALA A 46 3.92 -8.44 -2.09
N TRP A 47 3.80 -7.26 -1.48
CA TRP A 47 2.90 -6.19 -1.92
C TRP A 47 3.20 -5.73 -3.36
N LYS A 48 4.48 -5.49 -3.68
CA LYS A 48 4.90 -5.12 -5.04
C LYS A 48 4.55 -6.19 -6.09
N ARG A 49 4.82 -7.46 -5.78
CA ARG A 49 4.56 -8.57 -6.70
C ARG A 49 3.07 -8.92 -6.86
N GLY A 50 2.25 -8.61 -5.86
CA GLY A 50 0.83 -8.95 -5.85
C GLY A 50 -0.06 -7.76 -6.24
N PRO A 51 -0.62 -7.02 -5.25
CA PRO A 51 -1.54 -5.92 -5.50
C PRO A 51 -1.03 -4.85 -6.49
N VAL A 52 0.23 -4.42 -6.37
CA VAL A 52 0.77 -3.35 -7.24
C VAL A 52 0.86 -3.82 -8.69
N SER A 53 1.48 -4.98 -8.94
CA SER A 53 1.56 -5.55 -10.29
C SER A 53 0.18 -5.73 -10.94
N ARG A 54 -0.82 -6.20 -10.19
CA ARG A 54 -2.21 -6.32 -10.70
C ARG A 54 -2.83 -4.96 -11.01
N ALA A 55 -2.55 -3.94 -10.21
CA ALA A 55 -3.04 -2.59 -10.44
C ALA A 55 -2.38 -1.97 -11.69
N GLU A 56 -1.06 -2.11 -11.84
CA GLU A 56 -0.29 -1.59 -12.98
C GLU A 56 -0.68 -2.27 -14.30
N TRP A 57 -1.01 -3.57 -14.27
CA TRP A 57 -1.54 -4.26 -15.44
C TRP A 57 -2.86 -3.68 -15.91
N LYS A 58 -3.74 -3.30 -14.97
CA LYS A 58 -5.06 -2.72 -15.28
C LYS A 58 -4.95 -1.25 -15.69
N VAL A 59 -4.09 -0.50 -15.00
CA VAL A 59 -3.89 0.93 -15.20
C VAL A 59 -2.38 1.20 -15.11
N PRO A 60 -1.69 1.30 -16.26
CA PRO A 60 -0.26 1.57 -16.28
C PRO A 60 0.08 2.92 -15.66
N THR A 61 1.25 3.01 -15.03
CA THR A 61 1.80 4.26 -14.51
C THR A 61 2.12 5.21 -15.67
N ARG A 62 1.73 6.48 -15.51
CA ARG A 62 1.92 7.52 -16.55
C ARG A 62 3.38 7.93 -16.69
N VAL A 63 4.14 7.81 -15.62
CA VAL A 63 5.57 8.13 -15.52
C VAL A 63 6.26 6.99 -14.81
N GLY A 64 7.43 6.58 -15.31
CA GLY A 64 8.16 5.43 -14.78
C GLY A 64 8.71 5.68 -13.36
N ARG A 65 8.95 6.93 -13.00
CA ARG A 65 9.39 7.34 -11.66
C ARG A 65 9.00 8.78 -11.37
N PHE A 66 8.69 9.06 -10.12
CA PHE A 66 8.50 10.42 -9.62
C PHE A 66 9.83 10.91 -9.06
N SER A 67 10.18 12.15 -9.36
CA SER A 67 11.38 12.80 -8.85
C SER A 67 11.02 14.15 -8.22
N THR A 68 11.79 14.58 -7.23
CA THR A 68 11.65 15.91 -6.64
C THR A 68 12.17 16.98 -7.60
N GLU A 69 11.90 18.25 -7.29
CA GLU A 69 12.47 19.39 -8.04
C GLU A 69 14.00 19.39 -8.05
N GLY A 70 14.63 18.90 -6.97
CA GLY A 70 16.07 18.69 -6.88
C GLY A 70 16.59 17.45 -7.62
N GLY A 71 15.75 16.76 -8.40
CA GLY A 71 16.11 15.57 -9.16
C GLY A 71 16.27 14.30 -8.34
N LEU A 72 15.81 14.28 -7.09
CA LEU A 72 15.87 13.07 -6.25
C LEU A 72 14.71 12.14 -6.57
N ASP A 73 15.04 10.90 -6.84
CA ASP A 73 14.08 9.86 -7.14
C ASP A 73 13.28 9.42 -5.89
N LEU A 74 11.96 9.46 -6.01
CA LEU A 74 11.06 9.10 -4.93
C LEU A 74 10.64 7.63 -5.02
N ALA A 75 10.60 6.99 -3.86
CA ALA A 75 9.97 5.68 -3.71
C ALA A 75 8.45 5.80 -3.90
N SER A 76 7.84 4.79 -4.52
CA SER A 76 6.38 4.74 -4.72
C SER A 76 5.58 4.69 -3.40
N LEU A 77 6.21 4.24 -2.32
CA LEU A 77 5.65 4.20 -0.98
C LEU A 77 6.79 4.35 0.02
N GLY A 78 6.67 5.36 0.89
CA GLY A 78 7.55 5.56 2.03
C GLY A 78 7.21 4.59 3.15
N THR A 79 8.23 3.95 3.69
CA THR A 79 8.14 2.97 4.78
C THR A 79 9.23 3.26 5.83
N PRO A 80 9.09 2.77 7.06
CA PRO A 80 10.16 2.90 8.06
C PRO A 80 11.53 2.36 7.61
N LEU A 81 11.56 1.46 6.61
CA LEU A 81 12.80 1.00 5.98
C LEU A 81 13.58 2.11 5.27
N ASP A 82 12.89 3.13 4.79
CA ASP A 82 13.48 4.21 4.01
C ASP A 82 14.03 5.34 4.91
N GLY A 83 13.77 5.29 6.22
CA GLY A 83 14.23 6.26 7.23
C GLY A 83 15.50 5.86 7.99
N VAL A 84 16.09 4.68 7.70
CA VAL A 84 17.34 4.24 8.32
C VAL A 84 18.49 5.10 7.80
N THR A 85 18.72 6.23 8.48
CA THR A 85 19.83 7.13 8.18
C THR A 85 20.95 6.80 9.16
N ASP A 86 22.10 6.40 8.62
CA ASP A 86 23.31 6.23 9.41
C ASP A 86 23.97 7.61 9.57
N TYR A 87 23.63 8.30 10.66
CA TYR A 87 24.11 9.66 10.91
C TYR A 87 25.61 9.75 11.22
N LEU A 88 26.30 8.61 11.37
CA LEU A 88 27.69 8.54 11.84
C LEU A 88 28.64 7.85 10.85
N ARG A 89 28.21 7.61 9.61
CA ARG A 89 29.03 6.99 8.57
C ARG A 89 29.43 7.95 7.47
#